data_AF-A0A4S2FB04-F1
#
_entry.id   AF-A0A4S2FB04-F1
#
_cell.length_a   1.000
_cell.length_b   1.000
_cell.length_c   1.000
_cell.angle_alpha   90.00
_cell.angle_beta   90.00
_cell.angle_gamma   90.00
#
_symmetry.space_group_name_H-M   'P 1'
#
loop_
_entity.id
_entity.type
_entity.pdbx_description
1 polymer ?
#
loop_
_entity_poly.entity_id
_entity_poly.type
_entity_poly.pdbx_seq_one_letter_code
_entity_poly.pdbx_strand_id
1 'polypeptide(L)'
;MNDAMILNKSKNRVLAHLIFYFIFICAYDVMTYYVLTLDFFANTGFAYVYLGLALAQVLIFLIAFGLLATGQKWTRIVYWFAYLANLALFYVPIHALLQNLSQFLTLGTCLALLFVEALILFRIGMYFHHNPYCRIFYDHILSEEIEQKFMAAAPKERKLVFDQTTTASTPGVAPVQEIVEEEVEEEVKEPLTYPQMAFRLGLCVYGELIVFPILCTLFSSFFASFDLQQVFAVREMFMLCIFSAFIWTIPVFYLYYDQPRSKTIVWGCLAVEALLLIWTGSRLYGYWASDLYPLRAIVLFGLLDLVRLGILVYFAKPVLTTPHRPEPIHLP
;
A
#
# COMPACT_ATOMS: atom_id res chain seq x y z
N MET A 1 -4.30 -11.29 34.39
CA MET A 1 -4.00 -10.89 33.00
C MET A 1 -3.21 -12.04 32.37
N ASN A 2 -3.52 -12.49 31.14
CA ASN A 2 -2.92 -13.71 30.59
C ASN A 2 -1.74 -13.33 29.66
N ASP A 3 -0.51 -13.48 30.15
CA ASP A 3 0.73 -13.07 29.45
C ASP A 3 0.87 -13.67 28.04
N ALA A 4 0.30 -14.87 27.85
CA ALA A 4 0.23 -15.54 26.55
C ALA A 4 -0.55 -14.72 25.49
N MET A 5 -1.61 -14.01 25.89
CA MET A 5 -2.42 -13.20 24.97
C MET A 5 -1.67 -11.96 24.49
N ILE A 6 -0.89 -11.33 25.37
CA ILE A 6 -0.06 -10.16 25.06
C ILE A 6 1.09 -10.54 24.13
N LEU A 7 1.73 -11.68 24.39
CA LEU A 7 2.79 -12.21 23.53
C LEU A 7 2.27 -12.52 22.13
N ASN A 8 1.10 -13.18 22.02
CA ASN A 8 0.55 -13.57 20.71
C ASN A 8 0.12 -12.35 19.88
N LYS A 9 -0.46 -11.33 20.54
CA LYS A 9 -0.80 -10.05 19.89
C LYS A 9 0.44 -9.31 19.39
N SER A 10 1.51 -9.31 20.19
CA SER A 10 2.79 -8.71 19.83
C SER A 10 3.46 -9.45 18.67
N LYS A 11 3.48 -10.78 18.70
CA LYS A 11 3.99 -11.64 17.62
C LYS A 11 3.30 -11.33 16.28
N ASN A 12 1.97 -11.33 16.24
CA ASN A 12 1.24 -11.06 15.00
C ASN A 12 1.54 -9.67 14.45
N ARG A 13 1.62 -8.65 15.32
CA ARG A 13 1.97 -7.29 14.90
C ARG A 13 3.39 -7.21 14.36
N VAL A 14 4.37 -7.82 15.03
CA VAL A 14 5.78 -7.79 14.60
C VAL A 14 5.96 -8.54 13.28
N LEU A 15 5.36 -9.73 13.13
CA LEU A 15 5.40 -10.50 11.89
C LEU A 15 4.76 -9.76 10.71
N ALA A 16 3.63 -9.08 10.93
CA ALA A 16 3.00 -8.29 9.88
C ALA A 16 3.91 -7.14 9.40
N HIS A 17 4.55 -6.42 10.33
CA HIS A 17 5.50 -5.36 9.98
C HIS A 17 6.75 -5.91 9.29
N LEU A 18 7.21 -7.08 9.71
CA LEU A 18 8.35 -7.76 9.10
C LEU A 18 8.07 -8.11 7.63
N ILE A 19 6.91 -8.71 7.34
CA ILE A 19 6.48 -9.02 5.96
C ILE A 19 6.33 -7.73 5.15
N PHE A 20 5.69 -6.71 5.72
CA PHE A 20 5.50 -5.42 5.06
C PHE A 20 6.85 -4.77 4.67
N TYR A 21 7.80 -4.69 5.61
CA TYR A 21 9.11 -4.12 5.34
C TYR A 21 9.89 -4.92 4.30
N PHE A 22 9.75 -6.26 4.29
CA PHE A 22 10.39 -7.09 3.27
C PHE A 22 9.84 -6.79 1.87
N ILE A 23 8.51 -6.75 1.73
CA ILE A 23 7.86 -6.40 0.45
C ILE A 23 8.26 -4.98 0.01
N PHE A 24 8.35 -4.05 0.94
CA PHE A 24 8.77 -2.67 0.67
C PHE A 24 10.20 -2.60 0.12
N ILE A 25 11.15 -3.35 0.69
CA ILE A 25 12.54 -3.42 0.20
C ILE A 25 12.58 -4.02 -1.21
N CYS A 26 11.89 -5.14 -1.44
CA CYS A 26 11.81 -5.74 -2.78
C CYS A 26 11.23 -4.77 -3.81
N ALA A 27 10.19 -4.00 -3.45
CA ALA A 27 9.60 -2.99 -4.32
C ALA A 27 10.59 -1.84 -4.60
N TYR A 28 11.37 -1.44 -3.60
CA TYR A 28 12.41 -0.42 -3.74
C TYR A 28 13.52 -0.85 -4.73
N ASP A 29 13.94 -2.12 -4.69
CA ASP A 29 14.93 -2.66 -5.61
C ASP A 29 14.41 -2.70 -7.06
N VAL A 30 13.15 -3.11 -7.24
CA VAL A 30 12.49 -3.07 -8.55
C VAL A 30 12.38 -1.65 -9.09
N MET A 31 12.00 -0.69 -8.23
CA MET A 31 11.96 0.73 -8.59
C MET A 31 13.35 1.23 -9.02
N THR A 32 14.39 0.90 -8.26
CA THR A 32 15.77 1.33 -8.55
C THR A 32 16.25 0.75 -9.88
N TYR A 33 15.98 -0.53 -10.15
CA TYR A 33 16.26 -1.14 -11.45
C TYR A 33 15.54 -0.40 -12.58
N TYR A 34 14.27 -0.05 -12.40
CA TYR A 34 13.50 0.70 -13.39
C TYR A 34 14.08 2.09 -13.64
N VAL A 35 14.44 2.82 -12.58
CA VAL A 35 15.08 4.14 -12.72
C VAL A 35 16.39 4.03 -13.51
N LEU A 36 17.22 3.03 -13.20
CA LEU A 36 18.50 2.82 -13.88
C LEU A 36 18.39 2.31 -15.32
N THR A 37 17.19 1.86 -15.75
CA THR A 37 16.93 1.41 -17.13
C THR A 37 16.22 2.45 -18.00
N LEU A 38 15.89 3.63 -17.45
CA LEU A 38 15.37 4.74 -18.24
C LEU A 38 16.37 5.19 -19.31
N ASP A 39 15.88 5.57 -20.49
CA ASP A 39 16.70 6.00 -21.65
C ASP A 39 17.67 7.15 -21.33
N PHE A 40 17.39 7.91 -20.27
CA PHE A 40 18.25 8.96 -19.74
C PHE A 40 19.60 8.43 -19.22
N PHE A 41 19.63 7.21 -18.69
CA PHE A 41 20.84 6.55 -18.22
C PHE A 41 21.43 5.72 -19.36
N ALA A 42 22.38 6.31 -20.08
CA ALA A 42 23.07 5.68 -21.19
C ALA A 42 23.99 4.53 -20.73
N ASN A 43 23.43 3.39 -20.30
CA ASN A 43 24.11 2.08 -20.26
C ASN A 43 23.16 0.92 -19.89
N THR A 44 22.68 0.20 -20.89
CA THR A 44 21.92 -1.05 -20.69
C THR A 44 22.74 -2.16 -20.02
N GLY A 45 24.08 -2.12 -20.11
CA GLY A 45 24.97 -3.11 -19.51
C GLY A 45 25.03 -3.06 -17.97
N PHE A 46 24.97 -1.86 -17.38
CA PHE A 46 25.07 -1.72 -15.92
C PHE A 46 23.77 -2.08 -15.18
N ALA A 47 22.62 -2.00 -15.85
CA ALA A 47 21.35 -2.45 -15.27
C ALA A 47 21.37 -3.95 -14.90
N TYR A 48 22.07 -4.79 -15.68
CA TYR A 48 22.25 -6.20 -15.35
C TYR A 48 23.18 -6.43 -14.16
N VAL A 49 24.17 -5.57 -13.98
CA VAL A 49 25.05 -5.59 -12.79
C VAL A 49 24.24 -5.21 -11.54
N TYR A 50 23.39 -4.18 -11.64
CA TYR A 50 22.48 -3.82 -10.55
C TYR A 50 21.50 -4.94 -10.24
N LEU A 51 20.95 -5.65 -11.24
CA LEU A 51 20.07 -6.79 -10.99
C LEU A 51 20.76 -7.88 -10.14
N GLY A 52 22.06 -8.13 -10.36
CA GLY A 52 22.85 -9.02 -9.52
C GLY A 52 23.01 -8.51 -8.08
N LEU A 53 23.18 -7.19 -7.90
CA LEU A 53 23.22 -6.56 -6.58
C LEU A 53 21.87 -6.68 -5.85
N ALA A 54 20.79 -6.31 -6.52
CA ALA A 54 19.43 -6.41 -5.99
C ALA A 54 19.09 -7.85 -5.57
N LEU A 55 19.44 -8.85 -6.38
CA LEU A 55 19.26 -10.26 -6.01
C LEU A 55 20.07 -10.65 -4.77
N ALA A 56 21.31 -10.19 -4.65
CA ALA A 56 22.12 -10.43 -3.46
C ALA A 56 21.51 -9.76 -2.21
N GLN A 57 21.01 -8.53 -2.34
CA GLN A 57 20.35 -7.78 -1.26
C GLN A 57 19.07 -8.48 -0.79
N VAL A 58 18.18 -8.82 -1.72
CA VAL A 58 16.95 -9.55 -1.44
C VAL A 58 17.25 -10.88 -0.74
N LEU A 59 18.28 -11.62 -1.17
CA LEU A 59 18.66 -12.87 -0.54
C LEU A 59 19.19 -12.67 0.89
N ILE A 60 20.08 -11.70 1.09
CA ILE A 60 20.61 -11.35 2.42
C ILE A 60 19.47 -11.00 3.37
N PHE A 61 18.54 -10.13 2.93
CA PHE A 61 17.43 -9.71 3.77
C PHE A 61 16.32 -10.75 3.89
N LEU A 62 16.12 -11.64 2.92
CA LEU A 62 15.21 -12.78 3.06
C LEU A 62 15.66 -13.68 4.22
N ILE A 63 16.97 -13.97 4.30
CA ILE A 63 17.54 -14.76 5.41
C ILE A 63 17.41 -13.98 6.72
N ALA A 64 17.78 -12.70 6.75
CA ALA A 64 17.72 -11.89 7.96
C ALA A 64 16.29 -11.75 8.51
N PHE A 65 15.30 -11.51 7.63
CA PHE A 65 13.90 -11.39 8.00
C PHE A 65 13.31 -12.75 8.40
N GLY A 66 13.65 -13.82 7.69
CA GLY A 66 13.28 -15.18 8.06
C GLY A 66 13.77 -15.56 9.46
N LEU A 67 15.01 -15.19 9.79
CA LEU A 67 15.57 -15.39 11.13
C LEU A 67 14.87 -14.51 12.18
N LEU A 68 14.60 -13.23 11.88
CA LEU A 68 13.85 -12.33 12.76
C LEU A 68 12.42 -12.82 13.03
N ALA A 69 11.80 -13.58 12.12
CA ALA A 69 10.48 -14.17 12.34
C ALA A 69 10.47 -15.23 13.44
N THR A 70 11.62 -15.82 13.79
CA THR A 70 11.73 -16.85 14.85
C THR A 70 11.56 -16.31 16.26
N GLY A 71 11.73 -14.99 16.46
CA GLY A 71 11.55 -14.34 17.78
C GLY A 71 12.72 -14.51 18.75
N GLN A 72 13.87 -15.03 18.34
CA GLN A 72 15.02 -15.19 19.23
C GLN A 72 15.85 -13.89 19.37
N LYS A 73 16.39 -13.61 20.55
CA LYS A 73 17.18 -12.38 20.85
C LYS A 73 18.35 -12.14 19.88
N TRP A 74 19.07 -13.21 19.53
CA TRP A 74 20.26 -13.16 18.66
C TRP A 74 19.95 -12.72 17.22
N THR A 75 18.71 -12.90 16.76
CA THR A 75 18.30 -12.59 15.38
C THR A 75 18.36 -11.10 15.06
N ARG A 76 18.23 -10.23 16.06
CA ARG A 76 18.44 -8.77 15.90
C ARG A 76 19.88 -8.42 15.60
N ILE A 77 20.84 -9.15 16.17
CA ILE A 77 22.27 -8.95 15.89
C ILE A 77 22.56 -9.42 14.46
N VAL A 78 21.95 -10.53 14.02
CA VAL A 78 22.06 -11.03 12.64
C VAL A 78 21.57 -9.99 11.63
N TYR A 79 20.50 -9.25 11.93
CA TYR A 79 20.05 -8.14 11.06
C TYR A 79 21.14 -7.08 10.86
N TRP A 80 21.88 -6.71 11.91
CA TRP A 80 22.96 -5.74 11.78
C TRP A 80 24.14 -6.27 10.97
N PHE A 81 24.42 -7.58 11.04
CA PHE A 81 25.38 -8.21 10.14
C PHE A 81 24.91 -8.20 8.68
N ALA A 82 23.63 -8.46 8.44
CA ALA A 82 23.03 -8.36 7.11
C ALA A 82 23.09 -6.92 6.57
N TYR A 83 22.83 -5.92 7.43
CA TYR A 83 23.00 -4.51 7.09
C TYR A 83 24.46 -4.17 6.74
N LEU A 84 25.43 -4.67 7.50
CA LEU A 84 26.85 -4.47 7.19
C LEU A 84 27.25 -5.14 5.87
N ALA A 85 26.74 -6.33 5.59
CA ALA A 85 26.92 -7.00 4.31
C ALA A 85 26.31 -6.20 3.15
N ASN A 86 25.15 -5.57 3.37
CA ASN A 86 24.55 -4.66 2.39
C ASN A 86 25.44 -3.44 2.10
N LEU A 87 26.04 -2.84 3.14
CA LEU A 87 27.00 -1.75 2.95
C LEU A 87 28.24 -2.20 2.15
N ALA A 88 28.69 -3.44 2.31
CA ALA A 88 29.80 -3.97 1.53
C ALA A 88 29.47 -4.05 0.02
N LEU A 89 28.19 -4.21 -0.36
CA LEU A 89 27.77 -4.23 -1.77
C LEU A 89 27.97 -2.89 -2.49
N PHE A 90 28.10 -1.77 -1.76
CA PHE A 90 28.47 -0.47 -2.35
C PHE A 90 29.83 -0.50 -3.03
N TYR A 91 30.71 -1.43 -2.66
CA TYR A 91 32.01 -1.59 -3.29
C TYR A 91 31.90 -1.76 -4.81
N VAL A 92 30.91 -2.52 -5.29
CA VAL A 92 30.73 -2.82 -6.72
C VAL A 92 30.50 -1.56 -7.56
N PRO A 93 29.47 -0.73 -7.28
CA PRO A 93 29.26 0.51 -8.01
C PRO A 93 30.36 1.55 -7.77
N ILE A 94 30.96 1.62 -6.58
CA ILE A 94 32.10 2.54 -6.32
C ILE A 94 33.29 2.17 -7.20
N HIS A 95 33.66 0.89 -7.24
CA HIS A 95 34.78 0.41 -8.06
C HIS A 95 34.50 0.63 -9.55
N ALA A 96 33.27 0.34 -10.01
CA ALA A 96 32.86 0.61 -11.39
C ALA A 96 32.94 2.11 -11.74
N LEU A 97 32.56 3.00 -10.81
CA LEU A 97 32.61 4.45 -10.99
C LEU A 97 34.04 4.96 -11.15
N LEU A 98 34.98 4.45 -10.34
CA LEU A 98 36.39 4.83 -10.40
C LEU A 98 37.06 4.39 -11.70
N GLN A 99 36.62 3.26 -12.28
CA GLN A 99 37.17 2.75 -13.54
C GLN A 99 36.58 3.42 -14.78
N ASN A 100 35.31 3.83 -14.74
CA ASN A 100 34.58 4.38 -15.89
C ASN A 100 33.87 5.69 -15.53
N LEU A 101 34.65 6.76 -15.38
CA LEU A 101 34.14 8.09 -15.02
C LEU A 101 33.13 8.65 -16.05
N SER A 102 33.17 8.18 -17.30
CA SER A 102 32.21 8.55 -18.35
C SER A 102 30.76 8.14 -18.03
N GLN A 103 30.58 7.14 -17.16
CA GLN A 103 29.26 6.65 -16.71
C GLN A 103 28.86 7.21 -15.34
N PHE A 104 29.47 8.34 -14.93
CA PHE A 104 29.25 8.97 -13.63
C PHE A 104 27.78 9.18 -13.30
N LEU A 105 26.97 9.58 -14.28
CA LEU A 105 25.54 9.86 -14.07
C LEU A 105 24.77 8.60 -13.64
N THR A 106 24.95 7.48 -14.34
CA THR A 106 24.28 6.21 -14.04
C THR A 106 24.79 5.61 -12.73
N LEU A 107 26.12 5.54 -12.57
CA LEU A 107 26.76 4.94 -11.39
C LEU A 107 26.56 5.80 -10.14
N GLY A 108 26.61 7.12 -10.27
CA GLY A 108 26.31 8.06 -9.20
C GLY A 108 24.84 8.00 -8.77
N THR A 109 23.91 7.84 -9.72
CA THR A 109 22.49 7.65 -9.38
C THR A 109 22.25 6.31 -8.68
N CYS A 110 22.90 5.23 -9.13
CA CYS A 110 22.87 3.94 -8.44
C CYS A 110 23.36 4.06 -6.98
N LEU A 111 24.50 4.71 -6.77
CA LEU A 111 25.03 4.95 -5.42
C LEU A 111 24.08 5.78 -4.54
N ALA A 112 23.45 6.81 -5.10
CA ALA A 112 22.47 7.61 -4.38
C ALA A 112 21.24 6.78 -3.97
N LEU A 113 20.74 5.92 -4.87
CA LEU A 113 19.59 5.05 -4.60
C LEU A 113 19.92 3.98 -3.56
N LEU A 114 21.10 3.34 -3.65
CA LEU A 114 21.60 2.41 -2.64
C LEU A 114 21.78 3.11 -1.28
N PHE A 115 22.25 4.35 -1.27
CA PHE A 115 22.39 5.12 -0.02
C PHE A 115 21.04 5.38 0.64
N VAL A 116 20.03 5.76 -0.14
CA VAL A 116 18.66 5.93 0.38
C VAL A 116 18.10 4.60 0.91
N GLU A 117 18.34 3.49 0.21
CA GLU A 117 17.98 2.15 0.68
C GLU A 117 18.64 1.83 2.03
N ALA A 118 19.94 2.09 2.16
CA ALA A 118 20.68 1.87 3.41
C ALA A 118 20.10 2.71 4.56
N LEU A 119 19.69 3.95 4.31
CA LEU A 119 19.01 4.77 5.33
C LEU A 119 17.67 4.16 5.74
N ILE A 120 16.89 3.63 4.80
CA ILE A 120 15.62 2.95 5.07
C ILE A 120 15.87 1.69 5.91
N LEU A 121 16.82 0.85 5.51
CA LEU A 121 17.20 -0.37 6.22
C LEU A 121 17.72 -0.08 7.63
N PHE A 122 18.47 1.01 7.81
CA PHE A 122 18.91 1.46 9.13
C PHE A 122 17.71 1.85 10.01
N ARG A 123 16.72 2.58 9.45
CA ARG A 123 15.49 2.94 10.17
C ARG A 123 14.67 1.71 10.55
N ILE A 124 14.56 0.72 9.68
CA ILE A 124 13.91 -0.56 9.96
C ILE A 124 14.64 -1.31 11.07
N GLY A 125 15.98 -1.36 11.05
CA GLY A 125 16.78 -1.96 12.12
C GLY A 125 16.55 -1.29 13.48
N MET A 126 16.50 0.05 13.49
CA MET A 126 16.20 0.83 14.69
C MET A 126 14.79 0.57 15.20
N TYR A 127 13.81 0.37 14.32
CA TYR A 127 12.44 -0.01 14.69
C TYR A 127 12.43 -1.34 15.46
N PHE A 128 13.12 -2.37 14.98
CA PHE A 128 13.20 -3.66 15.68
C PHE A 128 13.90 -3.58 17.04
N HIS A 129 14.78 -2.59 17.25
CA HIS A 129 15.49 -2.40 18.51
C HIS A 129 14.69 -1.56 19.53
N HIS A 130 14.02 -0.50 19.09
CA HIS A 130 13.37 0.46 19.98
C HIS A 130 11.88 0.17 20.21
N ASN A 131 11.21 -0.54 19.31
CA ASN A 131 9.77 -0.71 19.41
C ASN A 131 9.37 -1.59 20.61
N PRO A 132 8.42 -1.14 21.44
CA PRO A 132 7.93 -1.89 22.61
C PRO A 132 7.41 -3.30 22.28
N TYR A 133 6.69 -3.46 21.17
CA TYR A 133 6.16 -4.76 20.74
C TYR A 133 7.27 -5.72 20.29
N CYS A 134 8.35 -5.19 19.71
CA CYS A 134 9.53 -5.97 19.35
C CYS A 134 10.30 -6.40 20.61
N ARG A 135 10.42 -5.55 21.63
CA ARG A 135 11.03 -5.94 22.92
C ARG A 135 10.22 -7.04 23.62
N ILE A 136 8.90 -7.00 23.59
CA ILE A 136 8.06 -8.09 24.13
C ILE A 136 8.28 -9.38 23.34
N PHE A 137 8.33 -9.31 22.01
CA PHE A 137 8.48 -10.47 21.15
C PHE A 137 9.88 -11.12 21.24
N TYR A 138 10.95 -10.32 21.25
CA TYR A 138 12.34 -10.80 21.25
C TYR A 138 12.93 -10.95 22.65
N ASP A 139 12.73 -9.97 23.54
CA ASP A 139 13.37 -9.94 24.86
C ASP A 139 12.54 -10.58 25.96
N HIS A 140 11.24 -10.81 25.72
CA HIS A 140 10.26 -11.28 26.70
C HIS A 140 10.16 -10.37 27.94
N ILE A 141 10.39 -9.07 27.78
CA ILE A 141 10.29 -8.07 28.85
C ILE A 141 9.01 -7.25 28.64
N LEU A 142 8.13 -7.21 29.64
CA LEU A 142 7.02 -6.26 29.70
C LEU A 142 7.51 -4.93 30.30
N SER A 143 7.23 -3.82 29.63
CA SER A 143 7.47 -2.47 30.17
C SER A 143 6.19 -1.97 30.85
N GLU A 144 6.32 -1.30 31.99
CA GLU A 144 5.21 -0.73 32.79
C GLU A 144 4.29 0.18 31.96
N GLU A 145 4.81 0.92 30.96
CA GLU A 145 3.99 1.74 30.05
C GLU A 145 3.06 0.91 29.14
N ILE A 146 3.51 -0.28 28.74
CA ILE A 146 2.74 -1.19 27.90
C ILE A 146 1.71 -1.90 28.77
N GLU A 147 2.09 -2.29 29.98
CA GLU A 147 1.18 -2.82 31.00
C GLU A 147 0.05 -1.84 31.29
N GLN A 148 0.33 -0.55 31.47
CA GLN A 148 -0.69 0.49 31.63
C GLN A 148 -1.59 0.66 30.39
N LYS A 149 -1.04 0.58 29.17
CA LYS A 149 -1.85 0.60 27.93
C LYS A 149 -2.75 -0.64 27.77
N PHE A 150 -2.31 -1.79 28.27
CA PHE A 150 -3.13 -3.02 28.33
C PHE A 150 -4.14 -2.98 29.48
N MET A 151 -3.79 -2.40 30.64
CA MET A 151 -4.70 -2.20 31.77
C MET A 151 -5.81 -1.19 31.47
N ALA A 152 -5.51 -0.10 30.74
CA ALA A 152 -6.52 0.82 30.23
C ALA A 152 -7.47 0.18 29.21
N ALA A 153 -7.06 -0.94 28.59
CA ALA A 153 -7.85 -1.72 27.66
C ALA A 153 -8.53 -2.95 28.31
N ALA A 154 -8.36 -3.18 29.61
CA ALA A 154 -9.06 -4.23 30.34
C ALA A 154 -10.48 -3.76 30.72
N PRO A 155 -11.54 -4.54 30.44
CA PRO A 155 -12.91 -4.13 30.72
C PRO A 155 -13.11 -3.97 32.23
N LYS A 156 -13.59 -2.80 32.67
CA LYS A 156 -14.22 -2.67 33.99
C LYS A 156 -15.49 -3.52 33.96
N GLU A 157 -15.48 -4.66 34.65
CA GLU A 157 -16.68 -5.48 34.86
C GLU A 157 -17.80 -4.59 35.45
N ARG A 158 -18.85 -4.35 34.65
CA ARG A 158 -20.06 -3.69 35.12
C ARG A 158 -20.85 -4.70 35.95
N LYS A 159 -20.94 -4.47 37.26
CA LYS A 159 -22.00 -5.07 38.09
C LYS A 159 -23.35 -4.57 37.58
N LEU A 160 -24.16 -5.47 37.03
CA LEU A 160 -25.56 -5.21 36.71
C LEU A 160 -26.33 -5.09 38.03
N VAL A 161 -26.79 -3.89 38.35
CA VAL A 161 -27.80 -3.66 39.39
C VAL A 161 -29.15 -3.69 38.67
N PHE A 162 -29.97 -4.69 38.97
CA PHE A 162 -31.36 -4.75 38.48
C PHE A 162 -32.23 -3.94 39.43
N ASP A 163 -32.79 -2.83 38.96
CA ASP A 163 -33.91 -2.17 39.63
C ASP A 163 -35.20 -2.94 39.32
N GLN A 164 -35.83 -3.49 40.37
CA GLN A 164 -37.18 -4.05 40.29
C GLN A 164 -38.17 -2.89 40.29
N THR A 165 -38.90 -2.70 39.18
CA THR A 165 -40.09 -1.84 39.15
C THR A 165 -41.35 -2.70 39.18
N THR A 166 -42.00 -2.70 40.34
CA THR A 166 -43.39 -3.15 40.52
C THR A 166 -44.31 -2.01 40.06
N THR A 167 -45.32 -2.28 39.22
CA THR A 167 -46.63 -1.60 39.33
C THR A 167 -47.72 -2.39 38.60
N ALA A 168 -48.90 -2.36 39.21
CA ALA A 168 -50.07 -3.18 38.92
C ALA A 168 -51.05 -2.52 37.90
N SER A 169 -51.95 -3.36 37.39
CA SER A 169 -53.21 -3.16 36.63
C SER A 169 -53.93 -1.81 36.77
N THR A 170 -54.68 -1.32 35.76
CA THR A 170 -56.14 -1.55 35.52
C THR A 170 -56.61 -0.88 34.18
N PRO A 171 -57.70 -1.35 33.49
CA PRO A 171 -58.02 -1.03 32.09
C PRO A 171 -59.17 -0.01 31.85
N GLY A 172 -59.22 0.62 30.66
CA GLY A 172 -60.32 1.47 30.19
C GLY A 172 -60.09 2.10 28.78
N VAL A 173 -61.02 1.86 27.86
CA VAL A 173 -61.08 2.16 26.39
C VAL A 173 -61.25 3.67 26.10
N ALA A 174 -60.68 4.32 25.07
CA ALA A 174 -61.06 4.28 23.64
C ALA A 174 -60.00 4.91 22.69
N PRO A 175 -60.01 4.58 21.37
CA PRO A 175 -58.90 4.80 20.44
C PRO A 175 -58.97 6.18 19.78
N VAL A 176 -57.82 6.81 19.52
CA VAL A 176 -57.74 8.05 18.74
C VAL A 176 -56.76 7.87 17.59
N GLN A 177 -57.37 7.76 16.40
CA GLN A 177 -56.92 8.14 15.06
C GLN A 177 -55.46 7.88 14.67
N GLU A 178 -55.30 6.87 13.81
CA GLU A 178 -54.22 6.78 12.82
C GLU A 178 -54.11 8.10 12.05
N ILE A 179 -52.99 8.79 12.25
CA ILE A 179 -52.42 9.66 11.22
C ILE A 179 -51.30 8.81 10.62
N VAL A 180 -51.59 8.17 9.50
CA VAL A 180 -50.54 7.59 8.65
C VAL A 180 -49.84 8.77 7.98
N GLU A 181 -48.84 9.32 8.67
CA GLU A 181 -47.77 10.00 7.96
C GLU A 181 -46.99 8.89 7.24
N GLU A 182 -47.11 8.84 5.92
CA GLU A 182 -46.12 8.20 5.06
C GLU A 182 -44.79 8.92 5.35
N GLU A 183 -44.05 8.43 6.34
CA GLU A 183 -42.61 8.59 6.37
C GLU A 183 -42.12 7.94 5.08
N VAL A 184 -41.79 8.77 4.09
CA VAL A 184 -40.82 8.40 3.08
C VAL A 184 -39.56 8.06 3.86
N GLU A 185 -39.38 6.77 4.16
CA GLU A 185 -38.10 6.20 4.54
C GLU A 185 -37.14 6.52 3.37
N GLU A 186 -36.56 7.72 3.37
CA GLU A 186 -35.24 7.90 2.81
C GLU A 186 -34.40 6.91 3.61
N GLU A 187 -34.13 5.74 3.02
CA GLU A 187 -33.12 4.81 3.49
C GLU A 187 -31.88 5.65 3.79
N VAL A 188 -31.68 6.04 5.04
CA VAL A 188 -30.46 6.67 5.52
C VAL A 188 -29.44 5.57 5.42
N LYS A 189 -28.87 5.38 4.23
CA LYS A 189 -27.79 4.44 3.97
C LYS A 189 -26.74 4.75 5.01
N GLU A 190 -26.62 3.85 5.97
CA GLU A 190 -25.65 3.99 7.05
C GLU A 190 -24.30 4.35 6.40
N PRO A 191 -23.65 5.45 6.85
CA PRO A 191 -22.42 5.89 6.23
C PRO A 191 -21.41 4.74 6.30
N LEU A 192 -20.90 4.33 5.13
CA LEU A 192 -19.96 3.23 4.98
C LEU A 192 -18.81 3.39 5.97
N THR A 193 -18.52 2.34 6.73
CA THR A 193 -17.40 2.37 7.67
C THR A 193 -16.07 2.37 6.90
N TYR A 194 -15.02 2.93 7.50
CA TYR A 194 -13.70 3.05 6.84
C TYR A 194 -13.15 1.71 6.34
N PRO A 195 -13.27 0.58 7.07
CA PRO A 195 -12.91 -0.74 6.56
C PRO A 195 -13.75 -1.20 5.37
N GLN A 196 -15.05 -0.92 5.34
CA GLN A 196 -15.91 -1.24 4.20
C GLN A 196 -15.55 -0.43 2.95
N MET A 197 -15.20 0.85 3.13
CA MET A 197 -14.67 1.68 2.05
C MET A 197 -13.31 1.21 1.57
N ALA A 198 -12.43 0.77 2.48
CA ALA A 198 -11.14 0.18 2.13
C ALA A 198 -11.29 -1.07 1.26
N PHE A 199 -12.22 -1.95 1.61
CA PHE A 199 -12.50 -3.15 0.83
C PHE A 199 -13.01 -2.83 -0.58
N ARG A 200 -13.96 -1.89 -0.70
CA ARG A 200 -14.50 -1.45 -2.01
C ARG A 200 -13.43 -0.79 -2.86
N LEU A 201 -12.62 0.07 -2.27
CA LEU A 201 -11.52 0.74 -2.95
C LEU A 201 -10.44 -0.26 -3.38
N GLY A 202 -10.08 -1.22 -2.52
CA GLY A 202 -9.14 -2.29 -2.84
C GLY A 202 -9.64 -3.16 -3.99
N LEU A 203 -10.92 -3.56 -3.97
CA LEU A 203 -11.53 -4.33 -5.06
C LEU A 203 -11.49 -3.56 -6.39
N CYS A 204 -11.75 -2.25 -6.35
CA CYS A 204 -11.64 -1.38 -7.52
C CYS A 204 -10.20 -1.38 -8.06
N VAL A 205 -9.22 -1.06 -7.21
CA VAL A 205 -7.81 -0.89 -7.57
C VAL A 205 -7.19 -2.18 -8.13
N TYR A 206 -7.41 -3.32 -7.47
CA TYR A 206 -6.89 -4.60 -7.94
C TYR A 206 -7.75 -5.20 -9.07
N GLY A 207 -9.04 -4.87 -9.11
CA GLY A 207 -9.92 -5.21 -10.23
C GLY A 207 -9.48 -4.54 -11.52
N GLU A 208 -9.12 -3.25 -11.45
CA GLU A 208 -8.60 -2.49 -12.59
C GLU A 208 -7.30 -3.09 -13.15
N LEU A 209 -6.40 -3.53 -12.26
CA LEU A 209 -5.14 -4.21 -12.60
C LEU A 209 -5.33 -5.47 -13.44
N ILE A 210 -6.46 -6.16 -13.28
CA ILE A 210 -6.77 -7.38 -14.02
C ILE A 210 -7.61 -7.04 -15.26
N VAL A 211 -8.68 -6.29 -15.08
CA VAL A 211 -9.72 -6.09 -16.11
C VAL A 211 -9.21 -5.26 -17.28
N PHE A 212 -8.55 -4.12 -17.04
CA PHE A 212 -8.15 -3.22 -18.13
C PHE A 212 -7.04 -3.79 -19.03
N PRO A 213 -6.00 -4.46 -18.51
CA PRO A 213 -5.02 -5.13 -19.35
C PRO A 213 -5.60 -6.29 -20.16
N ILE A 214 -6.52 -7.08 -19.58
CA ILE A 214 -7.23 -8.14 -20.31
C ILE A 214 -8.07 -7.54 -21.44
N LEU A 215 -8.80 -6.45 -21.18
CA LEU A 215 -9.59 -5.75 -22.20
C LEU A 215 -8.68 -5.26 -23.35
N CYS A 216 -7.54 -4.65 -23.05
CA CYS A 216 -6.58 -4.23 -24.08
C CYS A 216 -6.02 -5.42 -24.87
N THR A 217 -5.86 -6.58 -24.24
CA THR A 217 -5.36 -7.80 -24.88
C THR A 217 -6.40 -8.41 -25.82
N LEU A 218 -7.66 -8.52 -25.37
CA LEU A 218 -8.78 -9.01 -26.17
C LEU A 218 -9.08 -8.11 -27.37
N PHE A 219 -8.98 -6.80 -27.18
CA PHE A 219 -9.21 -5.79 -28.21
C PHE A 219 -7.91 -5.28 -28.84
N SER A 220 -6.82 -6.06 -28.75
CA SER A 220 -5.48 -5.65 -29.23
C SER A 220 -5.45 -5.24 -30.71
N SER A 221 -6.33 -5.81 -31.54
CA SER A 221 -6.50 -5.45 -32.95
C SER A 221 -6.97 -4.01 -33.16
N PHE A 222 -7.69 -3.41 -32.21
CA PHE A 222 -8.12 -2.00 -32.28
C PHE A 222 -6.97 -1.02 -31.97
N PHE A 223 -5.90 -1.51 -31.35
CA PHE A 223 -4.73 -0.73 -30.93
C PHE A 223 -3.48 -0.99 -31.78
N ALA A 224 -3.60 -1.80 -32.84
CA ALA A 224 -2.49 -2.17 -33.69
C ALA A 224 -1.98 -0.98 -34.53
N SER A 225 -0.67 -0.98 -34.77
CA SER A 225 -0.01 -0.08 -35.73
C SER A 225 -0.47 -0.31 -37.16
N PHE A 226 -0.17 0.61 -38.08
CA PHE A 226 -0.49 0.43 -39.51
C PHE A 226 0.11 -0.85 -40.10
N ASP A 227 1.30 -1.24 -39.64
CA ASP A 227 1.98 -2.47 -40.07
C ASP A 227 1.52 -3.73 -39.32
N LEU A 228 0.57 -3.60 -38.38
CA LEU A 228 0.02 -4.67 -37.53
C LEU A 228 1.04 -5.42 -36.65
N GLN A 229 2.30 -5.00 -36.63
CA GLN A 229 3.37 -5.66 -35.89
C GLN A 229 3.48 -5.21 -34.43
N GLN A 230 2.96 -4.02 -34.09
CA GLN A 230 3.14 -3.43 -32.77
C GLN A 230 1.80 -3.01 -32.15
N VAL A 231 1.64 -3.31 -30.86
CA VAL A 231 0.47 -2.93 -30.07
C VAL A 231 0.96 -2.31 -28.76
N PHE A 232 0.92 -0.97 -28.67
CA PHE A 232 1.41 -0.26 -27.49
C PHE A 232 0.45 -0.37 -26.29
N ALA A 233 -0.86 -0.43 -26.55
CA ALA A 233 -1.91 -0.30 -25.54
C ALA A 233 -1.84 -1.34 -24.41
N VAL A 234 -1.49 -2.59 -24.72
CA VAL A 234 -1.40 -3.66 -23.71
C VAL A 234 -0.32 -3.35 -22.69
N ARG A 235 0.87 -2.96 -23.15
CA ARG A 235 2.01 -2.62 -22.30
C ARG A 235 1.72 -1.36 -21.48
N GLU A 236 1.27 -0.29 -22.13
CA GLU A 236 1.00 0.99 -21.46
C GLU A 236 -0.13 0.86 -20.43
N MET A 237 -1.24 0.18 -20.76
CA MET A 237 -2.34 -0.03 -19.82
C MET A 237 -1.91 -0.86 -18.61
N PHE A 238 -1.13 -1.92 -18.83
CA PHE A 238 -0.61 -2.75 -17.75
C PHE A 238 0.29 -1.95 -16.80
N MET A 239 1.17 -1.11 -17.35
CA MET A 239 2.03 -0.22 -16.55
C MET A 239 1.19 0.78 -15.74
N LEU A 240 0.21 1.44 -16.35
CA LEU A 240 -0.66 2.40 -15.66
C LEU A 240 -1.44 1.75 -14.52
N CYS A 241 -1.94 0.53 -14.72
CA CYS A 241 -2.65 -0.18 -13.68
C CYS A 241 -1.75 -0.64 -12.54
N ILE A 242 -0.49 -1.04 -12.81
CA ILE A 242 0.47 -1.37 -11.75
C ILE A 242 0.80 -0.14 -10.91
N PHE A 243 1.09 0.99 -11.55
CA PHE A 243 1.42 2.22 -10.84
C PHE A 243 0.24 2.70 -10.00
N SER A 244 -0.97 2.68 -10.57
CA SER A 244 -2.21 2.97 -9.84
C SER A 244 -2.39 2.02 -8.65
N ALA A 245 -2.23 0.71 -8.85
CA ALA A 245 -2.34 -0.27 -7.78
C ALA A 245 -1.37 -0.01 -6.63
N PHE A 246 -0.12 0.31 -6.96
CA PHE A 246 0.90 0.63 -5.96
C PHE A 246 0.55 1.89 -5.16
N ILE A 247 0.17 2.98 -5.84
CA ILE A 247 -0.17 4.26 -5.21
C ILE A 247 -1.40 4.11 -4.31
N TRP A 248 -2.43 3.40 -4.78
CA TRP A 248 -3.71 3.28 -4.08
C TRP A 248 -3.75 2.19 -3.01
N THR A 249 -2.74 1.31 -2.97
CA THR A 249 -2.57 0.36 -1.86
C THR A 249 -2.37 1.11 -0.51
N ILE A 250 -1.70 2.26 -0.53
CA ILE A 250 -1.45 3.09 0.67
C ILE A 250 -2.76 3.58 1.31
N PRO A 251 -3.66 4.31 0.63
CA PRO A 251 -4.93 4.75 1.21
C PRO A 251 -5.85 3.59 1.58
N VAL A 252 -5.84 2.47 0.83
CA VAL A 252 -6.62 1.26 1.18
C VAL A 252 -6.24 0.77 2.57
N PHE A 253 -4.95 0.65 2.89
CA PHE A 253 -4.53 0.22 4.23
C PHE A 253 -4.85 1.26 5.32
N TYR A 254 -4.69 2.54 5.03
CA TYR A 254 -5.00 3.59 6.00
C TYR A 254 -6.50 3.65 6.34
N LEU A 255 -7.37 3.37 5.37
CA LEU A 255 -8.80 3.23 5.60
C LEU A 255 -9.12 1.94 6.37
N TYR A 256 -8.47 0.83 6.03
CA TYR A 256 -8.68 -0.44 6.72
C TYR A 256 -8.35 -0.36 8.22
N TYR A 257 -7.31 0.41 8.59
CA TYR A 257 -6.90 0.62 9.98
C TYR A 257 -7.51 1.86 10.65
N ASP A 258 -8.56 2.43 10.07
CA ASP A 258 -9.31 3.58 10.60
C ASP A 258 -8.41 4.77 11.03
N GLN A 259 -7.42 5.10 10.20
CA GLN A 259 -6.46 6.15 10.53
C GLN A 259 -7.03 7.57 10.27
N PRO A 260 -6.79 8.55 11.15
CA PRO A 260 -7.39 9.88 11.07
C PRO A 260 -6.89 10.75 9.90
N ARG A 261 -5.77 10.37 9.25
CA ARG A 261 -5.17 11.10 8.10
C ARG A 261 -5.48 10.48 6.73
N SER A 262 -6.37 9.51 6.67
CA SER A 262 -6.77 8.79 5.44
C SER A 262 -7.22 9.73 4.31
N LYS A 263 -7.99 10.79 4.61
CA LYS A 263 -8.47 11.76 3.59
C LYS A 263 -7.35 12.52 2.89
N THR A 264 -6.35 12.97 3.64
CA THR A 264 -5.21 13.71 3.09
C THR A 264 -4.38 12.82 2.18
N ILE A 265 -4.25 11.54 2.52
CA ILE A 265 -3.53 10.55 1.72
C ILE A 265 -4.28 10.29 0.40
N VAL A 266 -5.60 10.14 0.44
CA VAL A 266 -6.41 9.96 -0.79
C VAL A 266 -6.28 11.16 -1.72
N TRP A 267 -6.29 12.39 -1.20
CA TRP A 267 -6.01 13.59 -2.01
C TRP A 267 -4.61 13.57 -2.62
N GLY A 268 -3.60 13.12 -1.87
CA GLY A 268 -2.25 12.91 -2.38
C GLY A 268 -2.21 11.89 -3.52
N CYS A 269 -2.88 10.74 -3.37
CA CYS A 269 -2.96 9.72 -4.41
C CYS A 269 -3.68 10.22 -5.68
N LEU A 270 -4.75 11.00 -5.53
CA LEU A 270 -5.41 11.65 -6.67
C LEU A 270 -4.50 12.65 -7.39
N ALA A 271 -3.66 13.40 -6.66
CA ALA A 271 -2.68 14.28 -7.27
C ALA A 271 -1.61 13.51 -8.05
N VAL A 272 -1.14 12.37 -7.53
CA VAL A 272 -0.20 11.50 -8.25
C VAL A 272 -0.84 10.89 -9.50
N GLU A 273 -2.11 10.47 -9.44
CA GLU A 273 -2.86 10.02 -10.63
C GLU A 273 -3.01 11.12 -11.68
N ALA A 274 -3.21 12.36 -11.28
CA ALA A 274 -3.23 13.48 -12.23
C ALA A 274 -1.86 13.66 -12.92
N LEU A 275 -0.75 13.44 -12.21
CA LEU A 275 0.59 13.45 -12.81
C LEU A 275 0.78 12.26 -13.78
N LEU A 276 0.26 11.08 -13.43
CA LEU A 276 0.27 9.92 -14.33
C LEU A 276 -0.55 10.19 -15.60
N LEU A 277 -1.73 10.81 -15.49
CA LEU A 277 -2.52 11.23 -16.66
C LEU A 277 -1.72 12.17 -17.58
N ILE A 278 -1.02 13.16 -17.02
CA ILE A 278 -0.18 14.09 -17.81
C ILE A 278 0.96 13.32 -18.51
N TRP A 279 1.57 12.37 -17.81
CA TRP A 279 2.61 11.51 -18.39
C TRP A 279 2.06 10.63 -19.51
N THR A 280 0.89 10.01 -19.32
CA THR A 280 0.19 9.24 -20.37
C THR A 280 -0.13 10.11 -21.58
N GLY A 281 -0.63 11.33 -21.36
CA GLY A 281 -0.89 12.29 -22.43
C GLY A 281 0.37 12.62 -23.24
N SER A 282 1.51 12.76 -22.57
CA SER A 282 2.81 12.99 -23.23
C SER A 282 3.25 11.77 -24.06
N ARG A 283 3.01 10.55 -23.57
CA ARG A 283 3.29 9.30 -24.32
C ARG A 283 2.39 9.16 -25.54
N LEU A 284 1.09 9.45 -25.38
CA LEU A 284 0.12 9.44 -26.49
C LEU A 284 0.46 10.46 -27.57
N TYR A 285 0.93 11.65 -27.19
CA TYR A 285 1.46 12.62 -28.14
C TYR A 285 2.68 12.08 -28.89
N GLY A 286 3.60 11.39 -28.20
CA GLY A 286 4.74 10.71 -28.84
C GLY A 286 4.31 9.65 -29.86
N TYR A 287 3.29 8.84 -29.53
CA TYR A 287 2.74 7.87 -30.48
C TYR A 287 2.06 8.52 -31.68
N TRP A 288 1.35 9.63 -31.46
CA TRP A 288 0.73 10.40 -32.54
C TRP A 288 1.79 11.01 -33.47
N ALA A 289 2.81 11.64 -32.91
CA ALA A 289 3.91 12.25 -33.67
C ALA A 289 4.77 11.22 -34.43
N SER A 290 4.71 9.93 -34.06
CA SER A 290 5.46 8.87 -34.73
C SER A 290 4.85 8.42 -36.06
N ASP A 291 3.61 8.81 -36.37
CA ASP A 291 2.82 8.36 -37.55
C ASP A 291 2.67 6.83 -37.70
N LEU A 292 3.11 6.03 -36.73
CA LEU A 292 3.05 4.57 -36.74
C LEU A 292 1.67 4.01 -36.39
N TYR A 293 0.86 4.80 -35.68
CA TYR A 293 -0.42 4.36 -35.13
C TYR A 293 -1.58 5.18 -35.70
N PRO A 294 -2.71 4.53 -36.03
CA PRO A 294 -3.89 5.26 -36.48
C PRO A 294 -4.47 6.08 -35.33
N LEU A 295 -4.96 7.29 -35.63
CA LEU A 295 -5.56 8.21 -34.66
C LEU A 295 -6.62 7.51 -33.77
N ARG A 296 -7.41 6.60 -34.36
CA ARG A 296 -8.43 5.81 -33.65
C ARG A 296 -7.86 5.03 -32.47
N ALA A 297 -6.67 4.45 -32.58
CA ALA A 297 -6.05 3.65 -31.53
C ALA A 297 -5.64 4.52 -30.34
N ILE A 298 -5.12 5.71 -30.63
CA ILE A 298 -4.67 6.69 -29.63
C ILE A 298 -5.88 7.27 -28.89
N VAL A 299 -6.92 7.68 -29.61
CA VAL A 299 -8.16 8.22 -29.02
C VAL A 299 -8.87 7.15 -28.19
N LEU A 300 -8.98 5.92 -28.70
CA LEU A 300 -9.61 4.80 -27.99
C LEU A 300 -8.86 4.48 -26.69
N PHE A 301 -7.52 4.50 -26.71
CA PHE A 301 -6.72 4.27 -25.52
C PHE A 301 -6.91 5.39 -24.49
N GLY A 302 -6.89 6.65 -24.92
CA GLY A 302 -7.14 7.79 -24.04
C GLY A 302 -8.53 7.74 -23.40
N LEU A 303 -9.56 7.38 -24.17
CA LEU A 303 -10.91 7.18 -23.62
C LEU A 303 -10.95 6.03 -22.60
N LEU A 304 -10.28 4.93 -22.88
CA LEU A 304 -10.22 3.78 -21.98
C LEU A 304 -9.54 4.14 -20.66
N ASP A 305 -8.45 4.90 -20.70
CA ASP A 305 -7.76 5.39 -19.50
C ASP A 305 -8.61 6.40 -18.71
N LEU A 306 -9.36 7.27 -19.39
CA LEU A 306 -10.33 8.15 -18.74
C LEU A 306 -11.46 7.38 -18.04
N VAL A 307 -11.95 6.29 -18.64
CA VAL A 307 -12.94 5.41 -18.01
C VAL A 307 -12.37 4.76 -16.75
N ARG A 308 -11.14 4.25 -16.81
CA ARG A 308 -10.42 3.70 -15.65
C ARG A 308 -10.37 4.72 -14.51
N LEU A 309 -9.88 5.93 -14.79
CA LEU A 309 -9.79 7.00 -13.80
C LEU A 309 -11.16 7.44 -13.27
N GLY A 310 -12.19 7.46 -14.13
CA GLY A 310 -13.56 7.76 -13.72
C GLY A 310 -14.11 6.76 -12.70
N ILE A 311 -13.84 5.47 -12.91
CA ILE A 311 -14.22 4.40 -11.97
C ILE A 311 -13.48 4.59 -10.64
N LEU A 312 -12.16 4.78 -10.69
CA LEU A 312 -11.33 5.02 -9.51
C LEU A 312 -11.82 6.21 -8.66
N VAL A 313 -12.12 7.35 -9.31
CA VAL A 313 -12.65 8.55 -8.63
C VAL A 313 -14.04 8.29 -8.04
N TYR A 314 -14.89 7.52 -8.71
CA TYR A 314 -16.20 7.14 -8.20
C TYR A 314 -16.09 6.35 -6.88
N PHE A 315 -15.15 5.42 -6.79
CA PHE A 315 -14.89 4.64 -5.57
C PHE A 315 -14.13 5.44 -4.48
N ALA A 316 -13.32 6.42 -4.86
CA ALA A 316 -12.62 7.31 -3.93
C ALA A 316 -13.52 8.40 -3.32
N LYS A 317 -14.54 8.87 -4.06
CA LYS A 317 -15.48 9.92 -3.62
C LYS A 317 -16.08 9.69 -2.21
N PRO A 318 -16.64 8.51 -1.87
CA PRO A 318 -17.21 8.28 -0.54
C PRO A 318 -16.19 8.43 0.59
N VAL A 319 -14.91 8.15 0.35
CA VAL A 319 -13.84 8.35 1.34
C VAL A 319 -13.63 9.84 1.65
N LEU A 320 -13.75 10.70 0.64
CA LEU A 320 -13.55 12.14 0.78
C LEU A 320 -14.74 12.80 1.47
N THR A 321 -15.97 12.37 1.16
CA THR A 321 -17.21 12.97 1.67
C THR A 321 -17.60 12.49 3.06
N THR A 322 -17.31 11.23 3.43
CA THR A 322 -17.75 10.67 4.72
C THR A 322 -16.92 11.24 5.87
N PRO A 323 -17.51 11.87 6.91
CA PRO A 323 -16.75 12.32 8.08
C PRO A 323 -16.20 11.12 8.85
N HIS A 324 -14.96 11.22 9.33
CA HIS A 324 -14.35 10.18 10.15
C HIS A 324 -15.16 10.03 11.45
N ARG A 325 -15.86 8.89 11.59
CA ARG A 325 -16.48 8.48 12.85
C ARG A 325 -15.74 7.22 13.30
N PRO A 326 -14.91 7.28 14.36
CA PRO A 326 -14.33 6.07 14.90
C PRO A 326 -15.47 5.14 15.33
N GLU A 327 -15.45 3.88 14.88
CA GLU A 327 -16.48 2.91 15.27
C GLU A 327 -16.55 2.83 16.82
N PRO A 328 -17.73 3.02 17.44
CA PRO A 328 -17.88 2.65 18.83
C PRO A 328 -17.70 1.14 18.91
N ILE A 329 -16.68 0.72 19.65
CA ILE A 329 -16.32 -0.68 19.83
C ILE A 329 -17.49 -1.39 20.52
N HIS A 330 -18.35 -2.05 19.75
CA HIS A 330 -19.33 -3.00 20.26
C HIS A 330 -18.63 -4.35 20.43
N LEU A 331 -18.27 -4.68 21.68
CA LEU A 331 -17.77 -6.01 22.04
C LEU A 331 -18.97 -6.92 22.36
N PRO A 332 -19.02 -8.16 21.84
CA PRO A 332 -19.90 -9.20 22.34
C PRO A 332 -19.57 -9.62 23.78
#